data_AF-A0A651GKZ3-F1
#
_entry.id   AF-A0A651GKZ3-F1
#
_cell.length_a   1.000
_cell.length_b   1.000
_cell.length_c   1.000
_cell.angle_alpha   90.00
_cell.angle_beta   90.00
_cell.angle_gamma   90.00
#
_symmetry.space_group_name_H-M   'P 1'
#
loop_
_entity.id
_entity.type
_entity.pdbx_description
1 polymer ?
#
loop_
_entity_poly.entity_id
_entity_poly.type
_entity_poly.pdbx_seq_one_letter_code
_entity_poly.pdbx_strand_id
1 'polypeptide(L)'
;MKVILNNLIRVSTLIILLLFVIGAQKSTAQEFQFGLDLHYADPQNEFEVQLDNPGVGIGFWAGYRFGNSPLMLGLDFSYSNFVIDIREEPLSSTIPDLRVVVENKYNLVYGIVFLRL
;
A
#
# COMPACT_ATOMS: atom_id res chain seq x y z
N MET A 1 -34.70 12.60 1.80
CA MET A 1 -33.58 11.80 2.35
C MET A 1 -33.64 10.32 1.94
N LYS A 2 -34.75 9.59 2.14
CA LYS A 2 -34.89 8.16 1.75
C LYS A 2 -34.64 7.84 0.27
N VAL A 3 -35.05 8.73 -0.65
CA VAL A 3 -34.88 8.52 -2.10
C VAL A 3 -33.40 8.55 -2.52
N ILE A 4 -32.60 9.44 -1.94
CA ILE A 4 -31.17 9.58 -2.23
C ILE A 4 -30.41 8.34 -1.73
N LEU A 5 -30.75 7.86 -0.52
CA LEU A 5 -30.15 6.66 0.06
C LEU A 5 -30.44 5.41 -0.79
N ASN A 6 -31.66 5.25 -1.28
CA ASN A 6 -32.02 4.12 -2.15
C ASN A 6 -31.29 4.15 -3.49
N ASN A 7 -31.07 5.34 -4.05
CA ASN A 7 -30.29 5.49 -5.29
C ASN A 7 -28.81 5.18 -5.07
N LEU A 8 -28.24 5.58 -3.92
CA LEU A 8 -26.86 5.27 -3.57
C LEU A 8 -26.66 3.75 -3.42
N ILE A 9 -27.56 3.08 -2.71
CA ILE A 9 -27.54 1.61 -2.55
C ILE A 9 -27.61 0.92 -3.92
N ARG A 10 -28.50 1.38 -4.82
CA ARG A 10 -28.62 0.81 -6.17
C ARG A 10 -27.34 0.96 -6.99
N VAL A 11 -26.68 2.11 -6.92
CA VAL A 11 -25.41 2.36 -7.61
C VAL A 11 -24.31 1.47 -7.04
N SER A 12 -24.19 1.37 -5.72
CA SER A 12 -23.22 0.47 -5.08
C SER A 12 -23.44 -0.98 -5.45
N THR A 13 -24.69 -1.45 -5.46
CA THR A 13 -25.03 -2.82 -5.89
C THR A 13 -24.69 -3.05 -7.36
N LEU A 14 -24.92 -2.07 -8.24
CA LEU A 14 -24.57 -2.16 -9.65
C LEU A 14 -23.05 -2.24 -9.86
N ILE A 15 -22.28 -1.45 -9.10
CA ILE A 15 -20.81 -1.48 -9.11
C ILE A 15 -20.31 -2.85 -8.66
N ILE A 16 -20.84 -3.38 -7.56
CA ILE A 16 -20.47 -4.71 -7.03
C ILE A 16 -20.79 -5.80 -8.07
N LEU A 17 -21.96 -5.74 -8.70
CA LEU A 17 -22.37 -6.72 -9.72
C LEU A 17 -21.46 -6.64 -10.96
N LEU A 18 -21.10 -5.42 -11.39
CA LEU A 18 -20.19 -5.20 -12.50
C LEU A 18 -18.79 -5.76 -12.21
N LEU A 19 -18.27 -5.54 -10.99
CA LEU A 19 -17.00 -6.11 -10.53
C LEU A 19 -17.03 -7.65 -10.55
N PHE A 20 -18.17 -8.25 -10.17
CA PHE A 20 -18.34 -9.70 -10.18
C PHE A 20 -18.35 -10.30 -11.59
N VAL A 21 -18.97 -9.62 -12.55
CA VAL A 21 -19.00 -10.05 -13.97
C VAL A 21 -17.62 -9.92 -14.61
N ILE A 22 -16.85 -8.88 -14.27
CA ILE A 22 -15.47 -8.72 -14.74
C ILE A 22 -14.56 -9.80 -14.15
N GLY A 23 -14.79 -10.21 -12.90
CA GLY A 23 -14.05 -11.30 -12.24
C GLY A 23 -14.37 -12.71 -12.73
N ALA A 24 -15.48 -12.91 -13.47
CA ALA A 24 -15.94 -14.23 -13.91
C ALA A 24 -15.32 -14.73 -15.23
N GLN A 25 -14.20 -14.16 -15.67
CA GLN A 25 -13.46 -14.64 -16.84
C GLN A 25 -12.92 -16.06 -16.56
N LYS A 26 -13.13 -16.98 -17.51
CA LYS A 26 -12.64 -18.36 -17.43
C LYS A 26 -11.11 -18.36 -17.34
N SER A 27 -10.57 -19.05 -16.33
CA SER A 27 -9.15 -19.34 -16.21
C SER A 27 -8.69 -20.15 -17.43
N THR A 28 -8.08 -19.47 -18.40
CA THR A 28 -6.94 -20.05 -19.11
C THR A 28 -5.86 -20.35 -18.06
N ALA A 29 -4.96 -21.30 -18.28
CA ALA A 29 -3.84 -21.53 -17.34
C ALA A 29 -3.20 -20.17 -17.04
N GLN A 30 -3.41 -19.65 -15.83
CA GLN A 30 -3.01 -18.30 -15.43
C GLN A 30 -1.50 -18.33 -15.19
N GLU A 31 -0.77 -18.44 -16.29
CA GLU A 31 0.67 -18.33 -16.31
C GLU A 31 1.04 -16.95 -15.79
N PHE A 32 0.40 -15.89 -16.28
CA PHE A 32 0.57 -14.56 -15.71
C PHE A 32 -0.48 -14.26 -14.63
N GLN A 33 -0.03 -13.79 -13.47
CA GLN A 33 -0.85 -13.35 -12.36
C GLN A 33 -0.41 -11.95 -11.93
N PHE A 34 -1.35 -11.16 -11.43
CA PHE A 34 -1.08 -9.88 -10.81
C PHE A 34 -1.95 -9.73 -9.57
N GLY A 35 -1.54 -8.86 -8.66
CA GLY A 35 -2.32 -8.58 -7.47
C GLY A 35 -1.98 -7.23 -6.87
N LEU A 36 -2.87 -6.80 -5.99
CA LEU A 36 -2.68 -5.67 -5.10
C LEU A 36 -2.75 -6.20 -3.67
N ASP A 37 -1.94 -5.62 -2.81
CA ASP A 37 -1.92 -5.92 -1.39
C ASP A 37 -1.97 -4.62 -0.58
N LEU A 38 -2.56 -4.72 0.60
CA LEU A 38 -2.45 -3.70 1.64
C LEU A 38 -1.62 -4.32 2.74
N HIS A 39 -0.60 -3.61 3.19
CA HIS A 39 0.31 -4.12 4.21
C HIS A 39 0.51 -3.11 5.34
N TYR A 40 0.78 -3.65 6.52
CA TYR A 40 1.19 -2.92 7.71
C TYR A 40 2.71 -3.05 7.81
N ALA A 41 3.40 -1.92 7.97
CA ALA A 41 4.85 -1.87 8.07
C ALA A 41 5.24 -1.48 9.50
N ASP A 42 5.86 -2.41 10.22
CA ASP A 42 6.38 -2.17 11.57
C ASP A 42 7.89 -1.85 11.48
N PRO A 43 8.34 -0.64 11.88
CA PRO A 43 9.76 -0.33 11.95
C PRO A 43 10.49 -1.31 12.87
N GLN A 44 11.69 -1.74 12.48
CA GLN A 44 12.50 -2.69 13.25
C GLN A 44 13.97 -2.27 13.23
N ASN A 45 14.72 -2.64 14.28
CA ASN A 45 16.15 -2.38 14.41
C ASN A 45 16.50 -0.89 14.22
N GLU A 46 17.44 -0.57 13.32
CA GLU A 46 17.88 0.79 13.05
C GLU A 46 16.77 1.72 12.58
N PHE A 47 15.71 1.17 11.96
CA PHE A 47 14.54 1.97 11.54
C PHE A 47 13.65 2.39 12.70
N GLU A 48 13.57 1.61 13.79
CA GLU A 48 12.79 1.98 14.98
C GLU A 48 13.34 3.25 15.64
N VAL A 49 14.67 3.44 15.61
CA VAL A 49 15.33 4.62 16.17
C VAL A 49 14.93 5.93 15.48
N GLN A 50 14.51 5.87 14.21
CA GLN A 50 14.08 7.03 13.44
C GLN A 50 12.56 7.12 13.25
N LEU A 51 11.85 6.01 13.42
CA LEU A 51 10.42 5.88 13.18
C LEU A 51 9.77 5.09 14.33
N ASP A 52 9.15 5.82 15.26
CA ASP A 52 8.38 5.23 16.37
C ASP A 52 6.97 4.77 15.96
N ASN A 53 6.52 5.15 14.77
CA ASN A 53 5.15 4.91 14.32
C ASN A 53 5.10 3.90 13.18
N PRO A 54 4.15 2.96 13.21
CA PRO A 54 3.95 2.03 12.12
C PRO A 54 3.42 2.73 10.87
N GLY A 55 3.75 2.14 9.72
CA GLY A 55 3.30 2.57 8.42
C GLY A 55 2.18 1.70 7.87
N VAL A 56 1.44 2.27 6.92
CA VAL A 56 0.53 1.53 6.05
C VAL A 56 0.97 1.70 4.62
N GLY A 57 0.81 0.65 3.83
CA GLY A 57 1.25 0.66 2.45
C GLY A 57 0.36 -0.13 1.52
N ILE A 58 0.61 0.10 0.23
CA ILE A 58 -0.01 -0.60 -0.88
C ILE A 58 1.09 -1.20 -1.74
N GLY A 59 0.93 -2.46 -2.07
CA GLY A 59 1.78 -3.19 -3.00
C GLY A 59 1.03 -3.52 -4.28
N PHE A 60 1.79 -3.67 -5.35
CA PHE A 60 1.38 -4.38 -6.53
C PHE A 60 2.43 -5.44 -6.83
N TRP A 61 1.97 -6.61 -7.25
CA TRP A 61 2.86 -7.65 -7.73
C TRP A 61 2.37 -8.23 -9.04
N ALA A 62 3.31 -8.76 -9.81
CA ALA A 62 3.05 -9.51 -11.02
C ALA A 62 4.01 -10.71 -11.11
N GLY A 63 3.51 -11.86 -11.56
CA GLY A 63 4.31 -13.08 -11.63
C GLY A 63 3.90 -13.98 -12.78
N TYR A 64 4.87 -14.74 -13.29
CA TYR A 64 4.71 -15.72 -14.36
C TYR A 64 4.99 -17.14 -13.83
N ARG A 65 4.03 -18.04 -14.00
CA ARG A 65 4.07 -19.47 -13.69
C ARG A 65 4.49 -20.24 -14.93
N PHE A 66 5.50 -21.10 -14.78
CA PHE A 66 6.11 -21.80 -15.90
C PHE A 66 5.28 -23.01 -16.34
N GLY A 67 4.32 -22.80 -17.25
CA GLY A 67 3.46 -23.87 -17.79
C GLY A 67 2.78 -24.68 -16.69
N ASN A 68 2.95 -26.00 -16.70
CA ASN A 68 2.40 -26.92 -15.69
C ASN A 68 3.22 -26.99 -14.38
N SER A 69 4.28 -26.18 -14.24
CA SER A 69 5.09 -26.14 -13.01
C SER A 69 4.33 -25.44 -11.88
N PRO A 70 4.49 -25.88 -10.62
CA PRO A 70 4.04 -25.09 -9.49
C PRO A 70 4.87 -23.80 -9.33
N LEU A 71 6.04 -23.66 -9.96
CA LEU A 71 6.90 -22.49 -9.75
C LEU A 71 6.42 -21.23 -10.50
N MET A 72 6.46 -20.10 -9.79
CA MET A 72 6.20 -18.77 -10.31
C MET A 72 7.33 -17.80 -9.96
N LEU A 73 7.84 -17.10 -10.97
CA LEU A 73 8.79 -16.00 -10.83
C LEU A 73 8.06 -14.67 -10.99
N GLY A 74 8.32 -13.69 -10.14
CA GLY A 74 7.64 -12.40 -10.24
C GLY A 74 8.38 -11.23 -9.62
N LEU A 75 7.75 -10.08 -9.76
CA LEU A 75 8.15 -8.80 -9.22
C LEU A 75 7.05 -8.30 -8.28
N ASP A 76 7.46 -7.72 -7.17
CA ASP A 76 6.60 -7.01 -6.23
C ASP A 76 7.17 -5.62 -6.03
N PHE A 77 6.31 -4.61 -6.09
CA PHE A 77 6.63 -3.22 -5.83
C PHE A 77 5.66 -2.67 -4.81
N SER A 78 6.21 -2.05 -3.78
CA SER A 78 5.46 -1.62 -2.63
C SER A 78 5.83 -0.21 -2.22
N TYR A 79 4.82 0.54 -1.79
CA TYR A 79 4.95 1.87 -1.22
C TYR A 79 4.29 1.91 0.15
N SER A 80 5.01 2.39 1.16
CA SER A 80 4.53 2.55 2.53
C SER A 80 4.74 3.98 2.98
N ASN A 81 3.72 4.57 3.62
CA ASN A 81 3.82 5.85 4.30
C ASN A 81 3.85 5.61 5.81
N PHE A 82 4.84 6.18 6.47
CA PHE A 82 4.96 6.23 7.93
C PHE A 82 4.50 7.61 8.38
N VAL A 83 3.79 7.66 9.51
CA VAL A 83 3.11 8.84 10.05
C VAL A 83 4.00 10.10 10.01
N ILE A 84 3.38 11.26 9.76
CA ILE A 84 4.07 12.55 9.70
C ILE A 84 4.49 12.97 11.12
N ASP A 85 5.78 13.26 11.31
CA ASP A 85 6.31 13.87 12.53
C ASP A 85 6.32 15.39 12.39
N ILE A 86 5.64 16.09 13.29
CA ILE A 86 5.56 17.56 13.32
C ILE A 86 6.05 18.03 14.69
N ARG A 87 7.13 18.81 14.70
CA ARG A 87 7.71 19.34 15.93
C ARG A 87 8.16 20.79 15.76
N GLU A 88 8.07 21.55 16.85
CA GLU A 88 8.60 22.91 16.92
C GLU A 88 10.00 22.89 17.52
N GLU A 89 10.98 23.28 16.70
CA GLU A 89 12.37 23.33 17.09
C GLU A 89 12.86 24.79 17.10
N PRO A 90 13.74 25.18 18.04
CA PRO A 90 14.40 26.47 17.97
C PRO A 90 15.29 26.53 16.71
N LEU A 91 15.24 27.64 15.99
CA LEU A 91 16.05 27.86 14.78
C LEU A 91 17.55 27.80 15.10
N SER A 92 17.92 28.19 16.33
CA SER A 92 19.28 28.16 16.83
C SER A 92 19.28 27.82 18.32
N SER A 93 20.27 27.03 18.75
CA SER A 93 20.49 26.73 20.17
C SER A 93 20.85 27.97 21.00
N THR A 94 21.29 29.06 20.36
CA THR A 94 21.65 30.32 21.02
C THR A 94 20.49 31.32 21.08
N ILE A 95 19.42 31.13 20.29
CA ILE A 95 18.24 32.02 20.26
C ILE A 95 16.98 31.13 20.30
N PRO A 96 16.62 30.59 21.47
CA PRO A 96 15.56 29.59 21.60
C PRO A 96 14.14 30.15 21.37
N ASP A 97 13.98 31.48 21.40
CA ASP A 97 12.70 32.15 21.23
C ASP A 97 12.20 32.16 19.77
N LEU A 98 13.12 32.02 18.80
CA LEU A 98 12.76 31.91 17.38
C LEU A 98 12.56 30.44 17.04
N ARG A 99 11.30 30.02 16.94
CA ARG A 99 10.91 28.63 16.66
C ARG A 99 10.48 28.44 15.22
N VAL A 100 10.78 27.26 14.67
CA VAL A 100 10.32 26.81 13.36
C VAL A 100 9.61 25.47 13.50
N VAL A 101 8.58 25.28 12.67
CA VAL A 101 7.89 23.99 12.56
C VAL A 101 8.67 23.13 11.58
N VAL A 102 9.11 21.97 12.04
CA VAL A 102 9.75 20.94 11.21
C VAL A 102 8.72 19.84 10.98
N GLU A 103 8.44 19.57 9.71
CA GLU A 103 7.55 18.49 9.28
C GLU A 103 8.37 17.45 8.51
N ASN A 104 8.43 16.23 9.03
CA ASN A 104 9.08 15.10 8.38
C ASN A 104 8.05 14.09 7.90
N LYS A 105 8.16 13.71 6.62
CA LYS A 105 7.35 12.66 6.00
C LYS A 105 8.25 11.49 5.63
N TYR A 106 7.96 10.35 6.21
CA TYR A 106 8.74 9.15 5.98
C TYR A 106 7.98 8.25 5.02
N ASN A 107 8.61 7.95 3.89
CA ASN A 107 8.05 7.12 2.83
C ASN A 107 9.07 6.06 2.46
N LEU A 108 8.60 4.83 2.29
CA LEU A 108 9.40 3.74 1.79
C LEU A 108 8.85 3.26 0.46
N VAL A 109 9.72 3.17 -0.53
CA VAL A 109 9.45 2.49 -1.79
C VAL A 109 10.43 1.33 -1.87
N TYR A 110 9.93 0.13 -2.11
CA TYR A 110 10.80 -1.02 -2.34
C TYR A 110 10.25 -1.89 -3.47
N GLY A 111 11.15 -2.65 -4.07
CA GLY A 111 10.82 -3.64 -5.09
C GLY A 111 11.65 -4.89 -4.90
N ILE A 112 11.01 -6.05 -4.99
CA ILE A 112 11.65 -7.35 -4.81
C ILE A 112 11.32 -8.28 -5.95
N VAL A 113 12.27 -9.18 -6.26
CA VAL A 113 12.03 -10.34 -7.12
C VAL A 113 11.67 -11.50 -6.21
N PHE A 114 10.60 -12.23 -6.53
CA PHE A 114 10.18 -13.40 -5.75
C PHE A 114 10.11 -14.66 -6.61
N LEU A 115 10.32 -15.79 -5.94
CA LEU A 115 10.02 -17.14 -6.44
C LEU A 115 9.03 -17.78 -5.47
N ARG A 116 7.86 -18.19 -5.95
CA ARG A 116 6.82 -18.84 -5.13
C ARG A 116 6.20 -20.06 -5.80
N LEU A 117 5.42 -20.82 -5.04
CA LEU A 117 4.63 -21.97 -5.49
C LEU A 117 3.17 -21.52 -5.79
#